data_AF-A0A972MCT4-F1
#
_entry.id   AF-A0A972MCT4-F1
#
_cell.length_a   1.000
_cell.length_b   1.000
_cell.length_c   1.000
_cell.angle_alpha   90.00
_cell.angle_beta   90.00
_cell.angle_gamma   90.00
#
_symmetry.space_group_name_H-M   'P 1'
#
loop_
_entity.id
_entity.type
_entity.pdbx_description
1 polymer ?
#
loop_
_entity_poly.entity_id
_entity_poly.type
_entity_poly.pdbx_seq_one_letter_code
_entity_poly.pdbx_strand_id
1 'polypeptide(L)' 'YDYLFVDCKVESNKEEQFLKKCHSTIKNGGLIIIFTPNESSTIERLTQLLEENYYVATNFIEIDSNSGVLISRKMHGWGG' A
#
# COMPACT_ATOMS: atom_id res chain seq x y z
N TYR A 1 9.78 8.11 6.97
CA TYR A 1 8.53 8.83 7.30
C TYR A 1 7.56 7.92 8.06
N ASP A 2 6.72 8.48 8.91
CA ASP A 2 5.64 7.77 9.62
C ASP A 2 4.51 7.32 8.70
N TYR A 3 4.17 8.17 7.72
CA TYR A 3 3.10 7.95 6.77
C TYR A 3 3.60 8.27 5.35
N LEU A 4 3.12 7.53 4.36
CA LEU A 4 3.25 7.84 2.94
C LEU A 4 1.88 7.77 2.29
N PHE A 5 1.46 8.87 1.67
CA PHE A 5 0.22 8.95 0.90
C PHE A 5 0.53 8.74 -0.58
N VAL A 6 -0.27 7.90 -1.24
CA VAL A 6 -0.13 7.57 -2.66
C VAL A 6 -1.46 7.84 -3.35
N ASP A 7 -1.48 8.87 -4.19
CA ASP A 7 -2.62 9.29 -5.00
C ASP A 7 -2.21 9.50 -6.47
N CYS A 8 -1.24 8.71 -6.93
CA CYS A 8 -0.76 8.77 -8.30
C CYS A 8 -0.99 7.43 -9.00
N LYS A 9 -1.22 7.50 -10.32
CA LYS A 9 -1.30 6.30 -11.14
C LYS A 9 0.10 5.72 -11.31
N VAL A 10 0.29 4.50 -10.83
CA VAL A 10 1.50 3.70 -11.06
C VAL A 10 1.20 2.70 -12.17
N GLU A 11 2.04 2.65 -13.21
CA GLU A 11 1.90 1.65 -14.27
C GLU A 11 2.08 0.24 -13.69
N SER A 12 1.25 -0.72 -14.11
CA SER A 12 1.21 -2.08 -13.53
C SER A 12 2.56 -2.81 -13.55
N ASN A 13 3.40 -2.56 -14.56
CA ASN A 13 4.75 -3.13 -14.66
C ASN A 13 5.79 -2.45 -13.75
N LYS A 14 5.42 -1.38 -13.04
CA LYS A 14 6.30 -0.59 -12.16
C LYS A 14 5.85 -0.61 -10.69
N GLU A 15 4.71 -1.20 -10.37
CA GLU A 15 4.15 -1.14 -9.01
C GLU A 15 5.05 -1.80 -7.96
N GLU A 16 5.65 -2.95 -8.28
CA GLU A 16 6.61 -3.62 -7.37
C GLU A 16 7.85 -2.74 -7.11
N GLN A 17 8.41 -2.13 -8.17
CA GLN A 17 9.56 -1.23 -8.04
C GLN A 17 9.20 0.03 -7.23
N PHE A 18 7.98 0.54 -7.42
CA PHE A 18 7.45 1.65 -6.64
C PHE A 18 7.35 1.28 -5.16
N LEU A 19 6.76 0.14 -4.82
CA LEU A 19 6.62 -0.31 -3.44
C LEU A 19 7.97 -0.57 -2.75
N LYS A 20 8.96 -1.11 -3.47
CA LYS A 20 10.34 -1.26 -2.97
C LYS A 20 10.97 0.08 -2.60
N LYS A 21 10.75 1.12 -3.40
CA LYS A 21 11.20 2.50 -3.10
C LYS A 21 10.42 3.12 -1.93
N CYS A 22 9.12 2.87 -1.84
CA CYS A 22 8.31 3.29 -0.70
C CYS A 22 8.82 2.62 0.59
N HIS A 23 9.14 1.33 0.52
CA HIS A 23 9.58 0.55 1.67
C HIS A 23 10.89 1.08 2.26
N SER A 24 11.86 1.49 1.42
CA SER A 24 13.10 2.12 1.93
C SER A 24 12.88 3.51 2.53
N THR A 25 11.80 4.20 2.16
CA THR A 25 11.49 5.58 2.55
C THR A 25 10.64 5.67 3.83
N ILE A 26 9.73 4.71 4.03
CA ILE A 26 8.87 4.61 5.20
C ILE A 26 9.66 4.00 6.36
N LYS A 27 9.51 4.54 7.58
CA LYS A 27 10.14 3.94 8.76
C LYS A 27 9.49 2.61 9.07
N ASN A 28 10.18 1.69 9.72
CA ASN A 28 9.56 0.42 10.09
C ASN A 28 8.33 0.65 11.00
N GLY A 29 7.23 -0.07 10.75
CA GLY A 29 5.95 0.15 11.42
C GLY A 29 5.16 1.39 10.94
N GLY A 30 5.73 2.18 10.01
CA GLY A 30 5.02 3.28 9.35
C GLY A 30 3.94 2.77 8.39
N LEU A 31 3.06 3.67 7.96
CA LEU A 31 1.92 3.34 7.11
C LEU A 31 2.13 3.81 5.67
N ILE A 32 1.70 2.99 4.73
CA ILE A 32 1.39 3.40 3.37
C ILE A 32 -0.14 3.51 3.24
N ILE A 33 -0.58 4.60 2.62
CA ILE A 33 -1.98 4.98 2.48
C ILE A 33 -2.22 5.23 1.00
N ILE A 34 -2.94 4.33 0.33
CA ILE A 34 -3.13 4.33 -1.12
C ILE A 34 -4.58 4.66 -1.44
N PHE A 35 -4.81 5.75 -2.18
CA PHE A 35 -6.11 6.07 -2.75
C PHE A 35 -6.36 5.18 -3.96
N THR A 36 -7.53 4.56 -4.01
CA THR A 36 -7.87 3.58 -5.04
C THR A 36 -9.37 3.59 -5.35
N PRO A 37 -9.78 3.22 -6.57
CA PRO A 37 -11.19 2.93 -6.86
C PRO A 37 -11.76 1.88 -5.90
N ASN A 38 -13.04 2.05 -5.56
CA ASN A 38 -13.81 1.08 -4.77
C ASN A 38 -14.26 -0.10 -5.66
N GLU A 39 -13.28 -0.87 -6.15
CA GLU A 39 -13.49 -2.03 -7.01
C GLU A 39 -12.83 -3.25 -6.37
N SER A 40 -13.59 -4.32 -6.12
CA SER A 40 -13.10 -5.51 -5.40
C SER A 40 -11.83 -6.10 -6.01
N SER A 41 -11.78 -6.22 -7.35
CA SER A 41 -10.60 -6.75 -8.04
C SER A 41 -9.35 -5.88 -7.87
N THR A 42 -9.52 -4.55 -7.87
CA THR A 42 -8.44 -3.61 -7.65
C THR A 42 -7.95 -3.67 -6.20
N ILE A 43 -8.87 -3.73 -5.24
CA ILE A 43 -8.57 -3.83 -3.80
C ILE A 43 -7.82 -5.13 -3.49
N GLU A 44 -8.30 -6.27 -3.99
CA GLU A 44 -7.66 -7.58 -3.80
C GLU A 44 -6.25 -7.61 -4.39
N ARG A 45 -6.10 -7.14 -5.63
CA ARG A 45 -4.81 -7.09 -6.33
C ARG A 45 -3.79 -6.22 -5.59
N LEU A 46 -4.19 -5.02 -5.15
CA LEU A 46 -3.31 -4.12 -4.41
C LEU A 46 -2.97 -4.68 -3.02
N THR A 47 -3.91 -5.37 -2.37
CA THR A 47 -3.68 -6.03 -1.09
C THR A 47 -2.63 -7.13 -1.22
N GLN A 48 -2.76 -8.00 -2.23
CA GLN A 48 -1.77 -9.03 -2.51
C GLN A 48 -0.39 -8.43 -2.80
N LEU A 49 -0.34 -7.39 -3.65
CA LEU A 49 0.90 -6.73 -4.00
C LEU A 49 1.60 -6.10 -2.77
N LEU A 50 0.82 -5.53 -1.84
CA LEU A 50 1.33 -4.99 -0.58
C LEU A 50 1.94 -6.09 0.30
N GLU A 51 1.26 -7.23 0.43
CA GLU A 51 1.75 -8.38 1.20
C GLU A 51 3.05 -8.96 0.64
N GLU A 52 3.14 -9.13 -0.68
CA GLU A 52 4.35 -9.56 -1.39
C GLU A 52 5.54 -8.61 -1.19
N ASN A 53 5.27 -7.35 -0.82
CA ASN A 53 6.27 -6.31 -0.60
C ASN A 53 6.43 -5.93 0.89
N TYR A 54 6.13 -6.87 1.81
CA TYR A 54 6.33 -6.74 3.25
C TYR A 54 5.51 -5.62 3.92
N TYR A 55 4.32 -5.34 3.39
CA TYR A 55 3.31 -4.58 4.10
C TYR A 55 2.26 -5.53 4.66
N VAL A 56 1.80 -5.26 5.88
CA VAL A 56 0.91 -6.14 6.66
C VAL A 56 -0.22 -5.34 7.29
N ALA A 57 -1.23 -6.04 7.81
CA ALA A 57 -2.42 -5.42 8.40
C ALA A 57 -3.10 -4.43 7.42
N THR A 58 -3.22 -4.84 6.16
CA THR A 58 -3.87 -4.09 5.11
C THR A 58 -5.38 -4.03 5.36
N ASN A 59 -5.93 -2.82 5.39
CA ASN A 59 -7.37 -2.58 5.53
C ASN A 59 -7.84 -1.61 4.45
N PHE A 60 -9.03 -1.83 3.92
CA PHE A 60 -9.71 -0.90 3.02
C PHE A 60 -10.76 -0.09 3.79
N ILE A 61 -10.80 1.22 3.56
CA ILE A 61 -11.83 2.12 4.08
C ILE A 61 -12.49 2.80 2.88
N GLU A 62 -13.79 2.61 2.72
CA GLU A 62 -14.59 3.33 1.73
C GLU A 62 -14.68 4.82 2.10
N ILE A 63 -14.41 5.70 1.13
CA ILE A 63 -14.66 7.15 1.26
C ILE A 63 -16.01 7.47 0.65
N ASP A 64 -16.26 6.97 -0.56
CA ASP A 64 -17.52 7.08 -1.28
C ASP A 64 -17.76 5.84 -2.18
N SER A 65 -18.86 5.84 -2.92
CA SER A 65 -19.24 4.69 -3.76
C SER A 65 -18.23 4.34 -4.85
N ASN A 66 -17.32 5.26 -5.20
CA ASN A 66 -16.37 5.11 -6.30
C ASN A 66 -14.92 4.99 -5.81
N SER A 67 -14.64 5.36 -4.56
CA SER A 67 -13.28 5.50 -4.06
C SER A 67 -13.13 5.10 -2.60
N GLY A 68 -11.93 4.67 -2.26
CA GLY A 68 -11.55 4.43 -0.89
C GLY A 68 -10.04 4.43 -0.73
N VAL A 69 -9.60 3.97 0.43
CA VAL A 69 -8.20 4.00 0.82
C VAL A 69 -7.79 2.65 1.35
N LEU A 70 -6.69 2.13 0.81
CA LEU A 70 -5.95 1.03 1.38
C LEU A 70 -4.90 1.55 2.36
N ILE A 71 -4.99 1.13 3.60
CA ILE A 71 -4.02 1.45 4.65
C ILE A 71 -3.28 0.17 4.99
N SER A 72 -1.96 0.17 4.84
CA SER A 72 -1.13 -0.98 5.19
C SER A 72 0.12 -0.55 5.95
N ARG A 73 0.63 -1.43 6.82
CA ARG A 73 1.75 -1.16 7.71
C ARG A 73 3.01 -1.81 7.18
N LYS A 74 4.08 -1.04 7.01
CA LYS A 74 5.41 -1.58 6.71
C LYS A 74 5.86 -2.50 7.84
N MET A 75 6.16 -3.76 7.53
CA MET A 75 6.71 -4.70 8.49
C MET A 75 8.07 -4.18 9.02
N HIS A 76 8.38 -4.44 10.30
CA HIS A 76 9.79 -4.39 10.70
C HIS A 76 10.52 -5.49 9.93
N GLY A 77 11.72 -5.22 9.41
CA GLY A 77 12.60 -6.32 9.01
C GLY A 77 12.67 -7.31 10.16
N TRP A 78 12.59 -8.61 9.88
CA TRP A 78 12.85 -9.63 10.89
C TRP A 78 14.17 -9.23 11.55
N GLY A 79 14.13 -8.94 12.86
CA GLY A 79 15.32 -8.53 13.58
C GLY A 79 16.46 -9.48 13.21
N GLY A 80 17.52 -8.92 12.64
CA GLY A 80 18.79 -9.63 12.55
C GLY A 80 19.32 -9.90 13.94
#